data_AF-B0G0Z8-F1
#
_entry.id   AF-B0G0Z8-F1
#
_cell.length_a   1.000
_cell.length_b   1.000
_cell.length_c   1.000
_cell.angle_alpha   90.00
_cell.angle_beta   90.00
_cell.angle_gamma   90.00
#
_symmetry.space_group_name_H-M   'P 1'
#
loop_
_entity.id
_entity.type
_entity.pdbx_description
1 polymer ?
#
loop_
_entity_poly.entity_id
_entity_poly.type
_entity_poly.pdbx_seq_one_letter_code
_entity_poly.pdbx_strand_id
1 'polypeptide(L)'
;MKLLLALLSLLLTFSVLVQSHEAYFGLKTNDNEEFVFKLIKSAEIQKARKILSGKEEYEIHVMGNIKKKQEKYNPNYSFILDPNTIDFFDIGVRICDVTSQKIQDNIDRPCSIASGVQDLQD
;
A
#
# COMPACT_ATOMS: atom_id res chain seq x y z
N MET A 1 14.98 8.12 41.71
CA MET A 1 13.70 8.37 41.00
C MET A 1 13.88 9.18 39.71
N LYS A 2 14.53 10.36 39.70
CA LYS A 2 14.65 11.20 38.49
C LYS A 2 15.29 10.51 37.28
N LEU A 3 16.36 9.74 37.47
CA LEU A 3 17.03 9.00 36.39
C LEU A 3 16.13 7.90 35.79
N LEU A 4 15.37 7.20 36.64
CA LEU A 4 14.44 6.15 36.21
C LEU A 4 13.29 6.74 35.38
N LEU A 5 12.74 7.88 35.80
CA LEU A 5 11.72 8.63 35.04
C LEU A 5 12.25 9.10 33.68
N ALA A 6 13.48 9.62 33.62
CA ALA A 6 14.10 10.05 32.37
C ALA A 6 14.32 8.89 31.39
N LEU A 7 14.78 7.73 31.89
CA LEU A 7 14.95 6.52 31.09
C LEU A 7 13.61 5.98 30.57
N LEU A 8 12.56 5.96 31.42
CA LEU A 8 11.22 5.57 30.98
C LEU A 8 10.67 6.50 29.89
N SER A 9 10.82 7.81 30.07
CA SER A 9 10.39 8.79 29.06
C SER A 9 11.14 8.60 27.74
N LEU A 10 12.45 8.36 27.79
CA LEU A 10 13.26 8.12 26.59
C LEU A 10 12.84 6.82 25.87
N LEU A 11 12.62 5.74 26.62
CA LEU A 11 12.11 4.46 26.09
C LEU A 11 10.74 4.63 25.43
N LEU A 12 9.81 5.35 26.07
CA LEU A 12 8.50 5.64 25.50
C LEU A 12 8.61 6.44 24.20
N THR A 13 9.44 7.49 24.17
CA THR A 13 9.67 8.24 22.92
C THR A 13 10.29 7.39 21.82
N PHE A 14 11.20 6.47 22.17
CA PHE A 14 11.84 5.59 21.19
C PHE A 14 10.84 4.57 20.62
N SER A 15 9.98 3.98 21.47
CA SER A 15 8.94 3.06 21.02
C SER A 15 7.95 3.70 20.04
N VAL A 16 7.55 4.96 20.28
CA VAL A 16 6.67 5.71 19.36
C VAL A 16 7.35 5.99 18.02
N LEU A 17 8.66 6.21 18.01
CA LEU A 17 9.43 6.46 16.79
C LEU A 17 9.73 5.19 15.99
N VAL A 18 9.76 4.02 16.64
CA VAL A 18 10.16 2.72 16.04
C VAL A 18 8.95 1.86 15.67
N GLN A 19 7.76 2.43 15.54
CA GLN A 19 6.64 1.67 15.00
C GLN A 19 6.71 1.65 13.46
N SER A 20 7.62 0.82 12.94
CA SER A 20 7.63 0.41 11.53
C SER A 20 6.36 -0.40 11.29
N HIS A 21 5.34 0.26 10.76
CA HIS A 21 4.14 -0.40 10.29
C HIS A 21 4.32 -0.57 8.79
N GLU A 22 4.75 -1.76 8.39
CA GLU A 22 4.35 -2.24 7.08
C GLU A 22 2.97 -2.89 7.20
N ALA A 23 2.17 -2.75 6.15
CA ALA A 23 0.91 -3.45 6.02
C ALA A 23 0.70 -3.80 4.55
N TYR A 24 0.02 -4.93 4.32
CA TYR A 24 -0.24 -5.47 3.00
C TYR A 24 -1.73 -5.35 2.70
N PHE A 25 -2.06 -4.98 1.47
CA PHE A 25 -3.43 -4.81 1.02
C PHE A 25 -3.58 -5.43 -0.36
N GLY A 26 -4.70 -6.10 -0.61
CA GLY A 26 -5.05 -6.70 -1.89
C GLY A 26 -5.81 -5.72 -2.78
N LEU A 27 -5.65 -5.84 -4.09
CA LEU A 27 -6.53 -5.26 -5.08
C LEU A 27 -7.25 -6.39 -5.79
N LYS A 28 -8.58 -6.40 -5.75
CA LYS A 28 -9.35 -7.30 -6.61
C LYS A 28 -9.59 -6.64 -7.95
N THR A 29 -8.97 -7.23 -8.97
CA THR A 29 -9.24 -6.92 -10.37
C THR A 29 -10.38 -7.78 -10.91
N ASN A 30 -10.93 -7.44 -12.08
CA ASN A 30 -12.04 -8.17 -12.69
C ASN A 30 -11.73 -9.65 -12.99
N ASP A 31 -10.45 -10.01 -13.06
CA ASP A 31 -10.00 -11.35 -13.44
C ASP A 31 -9.95 -12.32 -12.23
N ASN A 32 -10.49 -11.92 -11.07
CA ASN A 32 -10.38 -12.61 -9.77
C ASN A 32 -8.94 -12.81 -9.26
N GLU A 33 -7.95 -12.30 -9.98
CA GLU A 33 -6.58 -12.26 -9.50
C GLU A 33 -6.41 -11.11 -8.50
N GLU A 34 -5.83 -11.48 -7.36
CA GLU A 34 -5.46 -10.55 -6.30
C GLU A 34 -4.03 -10.05 -6.54
N PHE A 35 -3.88 -8.74 -6.57
CA PHE A 35 -2.57 -8.09 -6.56
C PHE A 35 -2.32 -7.45 -5.21
N VAL A 36 -1.24 -7.84 -4.55
CA VAL A 36 -0.92 -7.36 -3.22
C VAL A 36 0.08 -6.21 -3.29
N PHE A 37 -0.20 -5.11 -2.59
CA PHE A 37 0.70 -3.97 -2.44
C PHE A 37 1.05 -3.72 -0.98
N LYS A 38 2.27 -3.22 -0.76
CA LYS A 38 2.84 -2.94 0.56
C LYS A 38 2.81 -1.45 0.84
N LEU A 39 2.20 -1.06 1.95
CA LEU A 39 2.28 0.30 2.49
C LEU A 39 3.29 0.35 3.65
N ILE A 40 4.07 1.42 3.71
CA ILE A 40 5.09 1.65 4.75
C ILE A 40 4.89 2.95 5.52
N LYS A 41 3.95 3.78 5.07
CA LYS A 41 3.68 5.10 5.62
C LYS A 41 2.39 5.03 6.44
N SER A 42 2.43 5.53 7.67
CA SER A 42 1.32 5.39 8.63
C SER A 42 0.02 6.05 8.16
N ALA A 43 0.11 7.19 7.45
CA ALA A 43 -1.09 7.88 6.96
C ALA A 43 -1.82 7.07 5.89
N GLU A 44 -1.08 6.46 4.97
CA GLU A 44 -1.57 5.63 3.88
C GLU A 44 -2.17 4.32 4.42
N ILE A 45 -1.54 3.71 5.43
CA ILE A 45 -2.09 2.53 6.13
C ILE A 45 -3.40 2.87 6.81
N GLN A 46 -3.48 4.03 7.48
CA GLN A 46 -4.72 4.49 8.10
C GLN A 46 -5.80 4.80 7.06
N LYS A 47 -5.44 5.37 5.91
CA LYS A 47 -6.37 5.62 4.79
C LYS A 47 -6.91 4.33 4.22
N ALA A 48 -6.04 3.35 3.91
CA ALA A 48 -6.46 2.01 3.46
C ALA A 48 -7.48 1.38 4.41
N ARG A 49 -7.23 1.43 5.72
CA ARG A 49 -8.18 0.94 6.74
C ARG A 49 -9.50 1.72 6.78
N LYS A 50 -9.48 3.04 6.56
CA LYS A 50 -10.71 3.84 6.45
C LYS A 50 -11.52 3.45 5.23
N ILE A 51 -10.87 3.25 4.06
CA ILE A 51 -11.49 2.78 2.81
C ILE A 51 -12.17 1.43 3.05
N LEU A 52 -11.47 0.48 3.66
CA LEU A 52 -12.00 -0.85 4.00
C LEU A 52 -13.20 -0.80 4.96
N SER A 53 -13.23 0.17 5.87
CA SER A 53 -14.34 0.36 6.81
C SER A 53 -15.51 1.16 6.24
N GLY A 54 -15.42 1.67 5.00
CA GLY A 54 -16.40 2.57 4.40
C GLY A 54 -16.44 3.98 5.01
N LYS A 55 -15.45 4.36 5.83
CA LYS A 55 -15.33 5.70 6.42
C LYS A 55 -14.65 6.71 5.48
N GLU A 56 -13.92 6.20 4.50
CA GLU A 56 -13.34 6.99 3.41
C GLU A 56 -14.05 6.57 2.13
N GLU A 57 -14.73 7.52 1.50
CA GLU A 57 -15.50 7.33 0.26
C GLU A 57 -14.81 8.02 -0.94
N TYR A 58 -13.80 8.85 -0.67
CA TYR A 58 -13.02 9.57 -1.66
C TYR A 58 -11.60 9.03 -1.69
N GLU A 59 -10.96 9.19 -2.83
CA GLU A 59 -9.60 8.76 -3.08
C GLU A 59 -9.39 7.28 -2.72
N ILE A 60 -10.20 6.40 -3.32
CA ILE A 60 -10.23 4.97 -2.98
C ILE A 60 -9.41 4.10 -3.93
N HIS A 61 -8.85 4.68 -5.00
CA HIS A 61 -8.02 3.98 -5.97
C HIS A 61 -6.54 4.09 -5.61
N VAL A 62 -5.72 3.13 -6.06
CA VAL A 62 -4.30 3.02 -5.68
C VAL A 62 -3.39 3.32 -6.87
N MET A 63 -2.40 4.17 -6.68
CA MET A 63 -1.33 4.41 -7.66
C MET A 63 0.04 4.19 -7.06
N GLY A 64 1.06 4.03 -7.91
CA GLY A 64 2.46 3.94 -7.51
C GLY A 64 3.38 3.64 -8.68
N ASN A 65 4.68 3.86 -8.52
CA ASN A 65 5.67 3.49 -9.52
C ASN A 65 5.88 1.97 -9.53
N ILE A 66 6.03 1.40 -10.72
CA ILE A 66 6.32 -0.03 -10.87
C ILE A 66 7.81 -0.28 -10.57
N LYS A 67 8.09 -1.29 -9.75
CA LYS A 67 9.42 -1.88 -9.58
C LYS A 67 9.41 -3.30 -10.11
N LYS A 68 10.28 -3.59 -11.09
CA LYS A 68 10.50 -4.94 -11.64
C LYS A 68 11.19 -5.83 -10.60
N LYS A 69 10.41 -6.40 -9.70
CA LYS A 69 10.85 -7.26 -8.61
C LYS A 69 9.69 -8.18 -8.24
N GLN A 70 9.98 -9.47 -8.09
CA GLN A 70 9.04 -10.41 -7.50
C GLN A 70 9.21 -10.42 -5.98
N GLU A 71 8.10 -10.45 -5.25
CA GLU A 71 8.07 -10.56 -3.79
C GLU A 71 7.20 -11.74 -3.36
N LYS A 72 7.45 -12.27 -2.16
CA LYS A 72 6.72 -13.44 -1.64
C LYS A 72 5.22 -13.22 -1.53
N TYR A 73 4.79 -12.00 -1.24
CA TYR A 73 3.37 -11.63 -1.11
C TYR A 73 2.65 -11.49 -2.46
N ASN A 74 3.39 -11.58 -3.58
CA ASN A 74 2.82 -11.42 -4.92
C ASN A 74 3.47 -12.42 -5.90
N PRO A 75 3.35 -13.74 -5.66
CA PRO A 75 4.16 -14.75 -6.36
C PRO A 75 3.85 -14.85 -7.86
N ASN A 76 2.68 -14.41 -8.30
CA ASN A 76 2.23 -14.47 -9.69
C ASN A 76 2.67 -13.25 -10.53
N TYR A 77 3.27 -12.24 -9.90
CA TYR A 77 3.67 -11.00 -10.58
C TYR A 77 5.17 -10.79 -10.47
N SER A 78 5.81 -10.41 -11.58
CA SER A 78 7.23 -10.06 -11.62
C SER A 78 7.49 -8.59 -11.24
N PHE A 79 6.50 -7.95 -10.61
CA PHE A 79 6.56 -6.56 -10.21
C PHE A 79 5.82 -6.29 -8.90
N ILE A 80 6.19 -5.17 -8.29
CA ILE A 80 5.48 -4.57 -7.17
C ILE A 80 5.27 -3.08 -7.45
N LEU A 81 4.36 -2.46 -6.71
CA LEU A 81 4.36 -1.01 -6.56
C LEU A 81 5.47 -0.63 -5.57
N ASP A 82 6.25 0.42 -5.89
CA ASP A 82 7.25 0.97 -4.97
C ASP A 82 6.55 1.56 -3.74
N PRO A 83 6.73 0.97 -2.54
CA PRO A 83 6.04 1.40 -1.33
C PRO A 83 6.25 2.88 -0.96
N ASN A 84 7.33 3.50 -1.45
CA ASN A 84 7.63 4.91 -1.20
C ASN A 84 6.77 5.88 -2.03
N THR A 85 6.19 5.37 -3.12
CA THR A 85 5.49 6.16 -4.14
C THR A 85 3.99 5.91 -4.16
N ILE A 86 3.50 5.01 -3.31
CA ILE A 86 2.09 4.68 -3.26
C ILE A 86 1.31 5.85 -2.67
N ASP A 87 0.20 6.16 -3.33
CA ASP A 87 -0.79 7.15 -2.93
C ASP A 87 -2.19 6.73 -3.41
N PHE A 88 -3.21 7.43 -2.93
CA PHE A 88 -4.60 7.18 -3.26
C PHE A 88 -5.25 8.36 -4.01
N PHE A 89 -6.19 8.08 -4.92
CA PHE A 89 -6.78 9.11 -5.78
C PHE A 89 -8.26 8.87 -6.15
N ASP A 90 -8.98 9.95 -6.47
CA ASP A 90 -10.42 9.93 -6.79
C ASP A 90 -10.71 9.47 -8.23
N ILE A 91 -10.12 10.16 -9.20
CA ILE A 91 -10.32 9.91 -10.63
C ILE A 91 -8.95 9.79 -11.27
N GLY A 92 -8.75 8.70 -12.00
CA GLY A 92 -7.48 8.42 -12.66
C GLY A 92 -7.11 9.52 -13.63
N VAL A 93 -5.92 10.09 -13.45
CA VAL A 93 -5.37 11.03 -14.41
C VAL A 93 -4.88 10.24 -15.62
N ARG A 94 -5.80 10.03 -16.58
CA ARG A 94 -5.49 9.72 -18.00
C ARG A 94 -4.63 8.46 -18.23
N ILE A 95 -5.33 7.37 -18.54
CA ILE A 95 -4.86 6.15 -19.22
C ILE A 95 -3.90 5.29 -18.39
N CYS A 96 -4.46 4.48 -17.49
CA CYS A 96 -4.07 3.09 -17.24
C CYS A 96 -5.14 2.40 -16.36
N ASP A 97 -6.40 2.31 -16.79
CA ASP A 97 -7.40 1.46 -16.12
C ASP A 97 -7.18 0.00 -16.53
N VAL A 98 -6.04 -0.54 -16.09
CA VAL A 98 -5.53 -1.83 -16.53
C VAL A 98 -5.43 -2.77 -15.33
N THR A 99 -5.81 -4.03 -15.54
CA THR A 99 -5.64 -5.08 -14.52
C THR A 99 -4.14 -5.29 -14.27
N SER A 100 -3.79 -5.85 -13.12
CA SER A 100 -2.40 -6.16 -12.78
C SER A 100 -1.73 -7.06 -13.83
N GLN A 101 -2.51 -7.92 -14.49
CA GLN A 101 -2.05 -8.72 -15.63
C GLN A 101 -1.64 -7.86 -16.84
N LYS A 102 -2.43 -6.83 -17.19
CA LYS A 102 -2.05 -5.92 -18.28
C LYS A 102 -0.78 -5.12 -17.97
N ILE A 103 -0.50 -4.84 -16.70
CA ILE A 103 0.77 -4.24 -16.26
C ILE A 103 1.90 -5.24 -16.36
N GLN A 104 1.69 -6.50 -15.96
CA GLN A 104 2.66 -7.58 -16.12
C GLN A 104 3.14 -7.66 -17.58
N ASP A 105 2.22 -7.51 -18.53
CA ASP A 105 2.50 -7.53 -19.97
C ASP A 105 3.18 -6.24 -20.49
N ASN A 106 3.06 -5.11 -19.77
CA ASN A 106 3.53 -3.77 -20.18
C ASN A 106 4.31 -3.04 -19.08
N ILE A 107 5.17 -3.78 -18.38
CA ILE A 107 5.87 -3.37 -17.15
C ILE A 107 6.78 -2.13 -17.32
N ASP A 108 7.06 -1.72 -18.55
CA ASP A 108 7.91 -0.57 -18.89
C ASP A 108 7.18 0.78 -18.91
N ARG A 109 5.85 0.81 -18.74
CA ARG A 109 5.05 2.03 -18.75
C ARG A 109 4.52 2.36 -17.35
N PRO A 110 4.68 3.60 -16.84
CA PRO A 110 4.05 3.99 -15.57
C PRO A 110 2.52 3.94 -15.72
N CYS A 111 1.86 3.19 -14.84
CA CYS A 111 0.42 2.98 -14.83
C CYS A 111 -0.12 3.04 -13.39
N SER A 112 -1.29 3.66 -13.21
CA SER A 112 -2.09 3.52 -11.98
C SER A 112 -2.89 2.21 -12.00
N ILE A 113 -3.31 1.66 -10.84
CA ILE A 113 -4.20 0.51 -10.78
C ILE A 113 -5.55 0.96 -10.21
N ALA A 114 -6.54 1.10 -11.08
CA ALA A 114 -7.91 1.34 -10.65
C ALA A 114 -8.55 0.01 -10.26
N SER A 115 -8.54 -0.35 -8.97
CA SER A 115 -9.23 -1.54 -8.43
C SER A 115 -9.58 -1.37 -6.96
N GLY A 116 -10.54 -2.14 -6.46
CA GLY A 116 -11.02 -2.07 -5.08
C GLY A 116 -10.01 -2.66 -4.09
N VAL A 117 -9.73 -1.92 -3.01
CA VAL A 117 -8.81 -2.30 -1.93
C VAL A 117 -9.45 -3.36 -1.03
N GLN A 118 -8.70 -4.40 -0.70
CA GLN A 118 -9.01 -5.46 0.25
C GLN A 118 -7.95 -5.50 1.35
N ASP A 119 -8.35 -5.78 2.59
CA ASP A 119 -7.39 -5.95 3.69
C ASP A 119 -6.80 -7.34 3.60
N LEU A 120 -5.47 -7.43 3.55
CA LEU A 120 -4.74 -8.67 3.69
C LEU A 120 -3.97 -8.56 4.99
N GLN A 121 -4.69 -8.83 6.09
CA GLN A 121 -4.04 -8.89 7.40
C GLN A 121 -3.16 -10.14 7.45
N ASP A 122 -1.87 -9.92 7.73
CA ASP A 122 -0.99 -10.96 8.27
C ASP A 122 -1.41 -11.32 9.71
#